data_AF-A0A1I4E318-F1
#
_entry.id   AF-A0A1I4E318-F1
#
_cell.length_a   1.000
_cell.length_b   1.000
_cell.length_c   1.000
_cell.angle_alpha   90.00
_cell.angle_beta   90.00
_cell.angle_gamma   90.00
#
_symmetry.space_group_name_H-M   'P 1'
#
loop_
_entity.id
_entity.type
_entity.pdbx_description
1 polymer ?
#
loop_
_entity_poly.entity_id
_entity_poly.type
_entity_poly.pdbx_seq_one_letter_code
_entity_poly.pdbx_strand_id
1 'polypeptide(L)'
;MLQPASPASPATPILPPRGQTPSTAERAPADVAPAMPNPRLRIDPALSLVVIEFRDSVGELSLSIPTPKELEAYRDQPRPEPAPSVDVSS
;
A
#
# COMPACT_ATOMS: atom_id res chain seq x y z
N MET A 1 -12.92 10.48 -70.59
CA MET A 1 -12.89 9.11 -70.04
C MET A 1 -12.89 9.24 -68.52
N LEU A 2 -14.02 8.97 -67.86
CA LEU A 2 -14.17 9.03 -66.41
C LEU A 2 -13.58 7.75 -65.81
N GLN A 3 -12.59 7.85 -64.92
CA GLN A 3 -12.09 6.71 -64.15
C GLN A 3 -13.03 6.45 -62.96
N PRO A 4 -13.42 5.19 -62.68
CA PRO A 4 -14.22 4.86 -61.51
C PRO A 4 -13.39 4.92 -60.23
N ALA A 5 -13.91 5.57 -59.20
CA ALA A 5 -13.34 5.60 -57.87
C ALA A 5 -13.45 4.20 -57.22
N SER A 6 -12.31 3.62 -56.83
CA SER A 6 -12.26 2.44 -55.98
C SER A 6 -12.48 2.87 -54.51
N PRO A 7 -13.39 2.25 -53.75
CA PRO A 7 -13.64 2.64 -52.36
C PRO A 7 -12.54 2.10 -51.44
N ALA A 8 -11.72 2.99 -50.90
CA ALA A 8 -10.95 2.69 -49.70
C ALA A 8 -11.90 2.84 -48.50
N SER A 9 -12.25 1.75 -47.83
CA SER A 9 -12.90 1.77 -46.52
C SER A 9 -11.89 2.19 -45.45
N PRO A 10 -12.01 3.34 -44.78
CA PRO A 10 -11.26 3.58 -43.56
C PRO A 10 -11.91 2.82 -42.40
N ALA A 11 -11.05 2.15 -41.65
CA ALA A 11 -11.33 1.26 -40.53
C ALA A 11 -12.35 1.83 -39.53
N THR A 12 -13.26 0.98 -39.08
CA THR A 12 -14.10 1.22 -37.90
C THR A 12 -13.20 1.49 -36.70
N PRO A 13 -13.23 2.69 -36.08
CA PRO A 13 -12.61 2.85 -34.78
C PRO A 13 -13.37 1.96 -33.79
N ILE A 14 -12.67 1.00 -33.19
CA ILE A 14 -13.18 0.33 -31.99
C ILE A 14 -13.12 1.39 -30.88
N LEU A 15 -14.22 2.12 -30.72
CA LEU A 15 -14.46 2.92 -29.53
C LEU A 15 -14.44 1.97 -28.33
N PRO A 16 -13.63 2.20 -27.29
CA PRO A 16 -13.86 1.54 -26.00
C PRO A 16 -15.28 1.89 -25.53
N PRO A 17 -16.01 0.97 -24.88
CA PRO A 17 -17.40 1.17 -24.50
C PRO A 17 -17.53 2.43 -23.64
N ARG A 18 -18.45 3.32 -24.05
CA ARG A 18 -18.98 4.39 -23.20
C ARG A 18 -19.62 3.76 -21.96
N GLY A 19 -19.27 4.27 -20.79
CA GLY A 19 -20.05 4.11 -19.57
C GLY A 19 -19.70 2.88 -18.75
N GLN A 20 -18.53 2.89 -18.09
CA GLN A 20 -18.50 2.35 -16.74
C GLN A 20 -19.32 3.31 -15.89
N THR A 21 -20.59 2.97 -15.67
CA THR A 21 -21.36 3.52 -14.56
C THR A 21 -20.50 3.38 -13.31
N PRO A 22 -20.25 4.46 -12.53
CA PRO A 22 -19.77 4.25 -11.18
C PRO A 22 -20.85 3.38 -10.52
N SER A 23 -20.51 2.12 -10.23
CA SER A 23 -21.32 1.28 -9.37
C SER A 23 -21.30 1.97 -8.01
N THR A 24 -22.24 2.89 -7.83
CA THR A 24 -22.57 3.50 -6.56
C THR A 24 -23.31 2.39 -5.83
N ALA A 25 -22.57 1.40 -5.35
CA ALA A 25 -22.98 0.69 -4.18
C ALA A 25 -23.01 1.77 -3.10
N GLU A 26 -24.22 2.28 -2.83
CA GLU A 26 -24.51 3.16 -1.72
C GLU A 26 -24.04 2.43 -0.47
N ARG A 27 -22.81 2.73 -0.06
CA ARG A 27 -22.21 2.21 1.16
C ARG A 27 -23.07 2.80 2.27
N ALA A 28 -23.85 1.94 2.92
CA ALA A 28 -24.63 2.29 4.10
C ALA A 28 -23.77 3.19 5.02
N PRO A 29 -24.33 4.23 5.63
CA PRO A 29 -23.56 5.16 6.45
C PRO A 29 -22.79 4.35 7.47
N ALA A 30 -21.46 4.33 7.28
CA ALA A 30 -20.57 3.69 8.23
C ALA A 30 -20.79 4.45 9.54
N ASP A 31 -21.27 3.72 10.55
CA ASP A 31 -21.33 4.20 11.91
C ASP A 31 -19.96 4.81 12.19
N VAL A 32 -19.93 6.12 12.44
CA VAL A 32 -18.69 6.90 12.53
C VAL A 32 -18.05 6.51 13.85
N ALA A 33 -17.35 5.37 13.84
CA ALA A 33 -16.47 5.00 14.91
C ALA A 33 -15.55 6.21 15.18
N PRO A 34 -15.27 6.53 16.45
CA PRO A 34 -14.45 7.68 16.79
C PRO A 34 -13.16 7.63 15.98
N ALA A 35 -12.92 8.70 15.22
CA ALA A 35 -11.78 8.77 14.31
C ALA A 35 -10.49 8.64 15.11
N MET A 36 -9.95 7.43 15.14
CA MET A 36 -8.68 7.15 15.79
C MET A 36 -7.60 7.89 14.99
N PRO A 37 -6.61 8.53 15.64
CA PRO A 37 -5.61 9.33 14.93
C PRO A 37 -4.89 8.49 13.88
N ASN A 38 -4.78 9.05 12.68
CA ASN A 38 -4.13 8.45 11.52
C ASN A 38 -3.02 9.39 11.04
N PRO A 39 -1.74 8.96 11.05
CA PRO A 39 -1.25 7.64 11.43
C PRO A 39 -1.22 7.37 12.94
N ARG A 40 -1.13 6.09 13.30
CA ARG A 40 -0.80 5.64 14.66
C ARG A 40 0.69 5.33 14.76
N LEU A 41 1.33 5.80 15.82
CA LEU A 41 2.73 5.49 16.14
C LEU A 41 2.80 4.47 17.28
N ARG A 42 3.66 3.46 17.16
CA ARG A 42 3.92 2.44 18.18
C ARG A 42 5.42 2.14 18.25
N ILE A 43 5.91 1.79 19.43
CA ILE A 43 7.27 1.26 19.61
C ILE A 43 7.18 -0.26 19.68
N ASP A 44 7.96 -0.97 18.86
CA ASP A 44 8.20 -2.40 19.00
C ASP A 44 9.41 -2.59 19.93
N PRO A 45 9.19 -3.03 21.19
CA PRO A 45 10.26 -3.13 22.18
C PRO A 45 11.21 -4.30 21.91
N ALA A 46 10.78 -5.33 21.17
CA ALA A 46 11.64 -6.46 20.85
C ALA A 46 12.73 -6.05 19.86
N LEU A 47 12.41 -5.12 18.95
CA LEU A 47 13.32 -4.61 17.93
C LEU A 47 13.87 -3.21 18.24
N SER A 48 13.36 -2.53 19.27
CA SER A 48 13.62 -1.11 19.53
C SER A 48 13.35 -0.22 18.31
N LEU A 49 12.27 -0.50 17.57
CA LEU A 49 11.88 0.21 16.35
C LEU A 49 10.57 0.98 16.54
N VAL A 50 10.41 2.05 15.77
CA VAL A 50 9.13 2.77 15.64
C VAL A 50 8.36 2.16 14.47
N VAL A 51 7.10 1.83 14.70
CA VAL A 51 6.13 1.34 13.72
C VAL A 51 5.07 2.42 13.51
N ILE A 52 4.89 2.80 12.25
CA ILE A 52 3.87 3.75 11.80
C ILE A 52 2.76 2.94 11.12
N GLU A 53 1.53 3.04 11.60
CA GLU A 53 0.36 2.32 11.09
C GLU A 53 -0.63 3.31 10.49
N PHE A 54 -0.95 3.12 9.20
CA PHE A 54 -1.96 3.89 8.48
C PHE A 54 -3.23 3.08 8.38
N ARG A 55 -4.34 3.70 8.76
CA ARG A 55 -5.68 3.08 8.69
C ARG A 55 -6.49 3.65 7.54
N ASP A 56 -7.39 2.85 6.98
CA ASP A 56 -8.32 3.30 5.96
C ASP A 56 -9.53 4.05 6.59
N SER A 57 -10.49 4.43 5.74
CA SER A 57 -11.70 5.14 6.16
C SER A 57 -12.61 4.35 7.11
N VAL A 58 -12.44 3.03 7.22
CA VAL A 58 -13.18 2.18 8.17
C VAL A 58 -12.35 1.79 9.39
N GLY A 59 -11.11 2.28 9.48
CA GLY A 59 -10.23 2.06 10.63
C GLY A 59 -9.36 0.80 10.54
N GLU A 60 -9.39 0.10 9.40
CA GLU A 60 -8.59 -1.10 9.14
C GLU A 60 -7.16 -0.73 8.73
N LEU A 61 -6.18 -1.56 9.09
CA LEU A 61 -4.77 -1.32 8.74
C LEU A 61 -4.59 -1.41 7.22
N SER A 62 -4.24 -0.30 6.58
CA SER A 62 -3.99 -0.21 5.15
C SER A 62 -2.51 -0.34 4.81
N LEU A 63 -1.63 0.28 5.60
CA LEU A 63 -0.19 0.30 5.38
C LEU A 63 0.56 0.38 6.73
N SER A 64 1.76 -0.19 6.80
CA SER A 64 2.67 0.06 7.92
C SER A 64 4.10 0.29 7.47
N ILE A 65 4.84 1.05 8.28
CA ILE A 65 6.28 1.29 8.12
C ILE A 65 6.96 1.02 9.46
N PRO A 66 7.82 -0.01 9.60
CA PRO A 66 8.07 -1.07 8.62
C PRO A 66 6.84 -1.94 8.31
N THR A 67 6.88 -2.67 7.21
CA THR A 67 5.86 -3.67 6.84
C THR A 67 5.90 -4.90 7.76
N PRO A 68 4.85 -5.73 7.81
CA PRO A 68 4.87 -6.97 8.58
C PRO A 68 6.04 -7.89 8.19
N LYS A 69 6.29 -8.03 6.88
CA LYS A 69 7.39 -8.83 6.34
C LYS A 69 8.77 -8.33 6.76
N GLU A 70 8.96 -7.01 6.81
CA GLU A 70 10.21 -6.42 7.28
C GLU A 70 10.38 -6.61 8.79
N LEU A 71 9.30 -6.48 9.56
CA LEU A 71 9.34 -6.78 11.00
C LEU A 71 9.75 -8.23 11.27
N GLU A 72 9.28 -9.17 10.47
CA GLU A 72 9.71 -10.58 10.52
C GLU A 72 11.20 -10.71 10.18
N ALA A 73 11.65 -10.08 9.09
CA ALA A 73 13.05 -10.09 8.70
C ALA A 73 13.99 -9.51 9.78
N TYR A 74 13.56 -8.48 10.50
CA TYR A 74 14.32 -7.93 11.64
C TYR A 74 14.37 -8.86 12.84
N ARG A 75 13.32 -9.67 13.08
CA ARG A 75 13.29 -10.65 14.16
C ARG A 75 14.19 -11.85 13.89
N ASP A 76 14.31 -12.25 12.62
CA ASP A 76 15.14 -13.37 12.20
C ASP A 76 16.63 -13.04 12.14
N GLN A 77 17.03 -11.77 12.31
CA GLN A 77 18.45 -11.43 12.38
C GLN A 77 19.07 -11.97 13.67
N PRO A 78 20.20 -12.70 13.59
CA PRO A 78 20.93 -13.11 14.77
C PRO A 78 21.30 -11.86 15.55
N ARG A 79 20.97 -11.87 16.86
CA ARG A 79 21.39 -10.80 17.76
C ARG A 79 22.90 -10.65 17.62
N PRO A 80 23.43 -9.45 17.32
CA PRO A 80 24.87 -9.26 17.26
C PRO A 80 25.45 -9.74 18.60
N GLU A 81 26.45 -10.64 18.52
CA GLU A 81 27.18 -11.05 19.72
C GLU A 81 27.68 -9.80 20.44
N PRO A 82 27.59 -9.76 21.79
CA PRO A 82 28.13 -8.63 22.53
C PRO A 82 29.59 -8.45 22.11
N ALA A 83 29.96 -7.22 21.75
CA ALA A 83 31.33 -6.92 21.36
C ALA A 83 32.29 -7.45 22.43
N PRO A 84 33.41 -8.09 22.05
CA PRO A 84 34.36 -8.58 23.02
C PRO A 84 34.76 -7.41 23.91
N SER A 85 34.59 -7.58 25.22
CA SER A 85 35.07 -6.60 26.19
C SER A 85 36.59 -6.56 26.05
N VAL A 86 37.10 -5.52 25.39
CA VAL A 86 38.54 -5.28 25.30
C VAL A 86 38.97 -4.92 26.71
N ASP A 87 39.57 -5.88 27.40
CA ASP A 87 40.19 -5.67 28.70
C ASP A 87 41.45 -4.83 28.47
N VAL A 88 41.32 -3.51 28.60
CA VAL A 88 42.46 -2.57 28.56
C VAL A 88 43.13 -2.62 29.94
N SER A 89 43.75 -3.76 30.25
CA SER A 89 44.60 -3.89 31.44
C SER A 89 45.99 -3.30 31.16
N SER A 90 46.18 -2.10 31.74
CA SER A 90 47.43 -1.46 32.25
C SER A 90 48.61 -1.22 31.31
#